data_AF-A0A0B5DKF7-F1
#
_entry.id   AF-A0A0B5DKF7-F1
#
_cell.length_a   1.000
_cell.length_b   1.000
_cell.length_c   1.000
_cell.angle_alpha   90.00
_cell.angle_beta   90.00
_cell.angle_gamma   90.00
#
_symmetry.space_group_name_H-M   'P 1'
#
loop_
_entity.id
_entity.type
_entity.pdbx_description
1 polymer ?
#
loop_
_entity_poly.entity_id
_entity_poly.type
_entity_poly.pdbx_seq_one_letter_code
_entity_poly.pdbx_strand_id
1 'polypeptide(L)' 'MDDYRHIELDGIAFVPAERTTERLALLSRDEAHDLLRLLSTIAEEGGPMSVEAGRLAREIAARIPSEN' A
#
# COMPACT_ATOMS: atom_id res chain seq x y z
N MET A 1 17.94 -17.72 -32.04
CA MET A 1 16.61 -17.09 -32.04
C MET A 1 15.99 -17.44 -30.72
N ASP A 2 16.02 -16.47 -29.81
CA ASP A 2 15.74 -16.66 -28.39
C ASP A 2 14.22 -16.63 -28.18
N ASP A 3 13.68 -17.74 -27.68
CA ASP A 3 12.26 -18.06 -27.59
C ASP A 3 11.69 -17.47 -26.29
N TYR A 4 11.49 -16.15 -26.30
CA TYR A 4 10.79 -15.46 -25.22
C TYR A 4 9.31 -15.80 -25.27
N ARG A 5 8.90 -16.78 -24.46
CA ARG A 5 7.49 -17.06 -24.16
C ARG A 5 6.79 -15.76 -23.77
N HIS A 6 5.93 -15.30 -24.65
CA HIS A 6 4.97 -14.25 -24.38
C HIS A 6 3.99 -14.82 -23.34
N ILE A 7 4.16 -14.44 -22.07
CA ILE A 7 3.17 -14.77 -21.03
C ILE A 7 1.99 -13.84 -21.29
N GLU A 8 0.99 -14.33 -22.02
CA GLU A 8 -0.31 -13.68 -22.18
C GLU A 8 -0.97 -13.56 -20.81
N LEU A 9 -0.87 -12.36 -20.23
CA LEU A 9 -1.47 -11.93 -18.97
C LEU A 9 -2.99 -11.71 -19.09
N ASP A 10 -3.68 -12.40 -20.00
CA ASP A 10 -5.07 -12.12 -20.37
C ASP A 10 -6.12 -12.84 -19.49
N GLY A 11 -5.69 -13.48 -18.39
CA GLY A 11 -6.56 -14.40 -17.64
C GLY A 11 -6.70 -14.18 -16.14
N ILE A 12 -6.00 -13.21 -15.54
CA ILE A 12 -6.13 -12.99 -14.08
C ILE A 12 -7.17 -11.90 -13.85
N ALA A 13 -8.45 -12.28 -13.95
CA ALA A 13 -9.50 -11.49 -13.33
C ALA A 13 -9.22 -11.47 -11.82
N PHE A 14 -8.69 -10.34 -11.34
CA PHE A 14 -8.57 -10.07 -9.92
C PHE A 14 -9.98 -10.02 -9.34
N VAL A 15 -10.45 -11.14 -8.77
CA VAL A 15 -11.70 -11.20 -8.03
C VAL A 15 -11.36 -10.74 -6.61
N PRO A 16 -11.74 -9.51 -6.19
CA PRO A 16 -11.52 -9.10 -4.82
C PRO A 16 -12.38 -10.03 -3.97
N ALA A 17 -11.76 -10.82 -3.10
CA ALA A 17 -12.50 -11.54 -2.07
C ALA A 17 -13.39 -10.50 -1.37
N GLU A 18 -14.71 -10.72 -1.36
CA GLU A 18 -15.69 -9.93 -0.62
C GLU A 18 -15.33 -10.01 0.87
N ARG A 19 -14.38 -9.17 1.29
CA ARG A 19 -14.12 -8.92 2.69
C ARG A 19 -15.28 -8.07 3.15
N THR A 20 -16.20 -8.69 3.89
CA THR A 20 -17.30 -8.09 4.65
C THR A 20 -16.83 -7.12 5.75
N THR A 21 -15.58 -6.67 5.69
CA THR A 21 -15.07 -5.57 6.51
C THR A 21 -15.48 -4.28 5.81
N GLU A 22 -16.36 -3.50 6.45
CA GLU A 22 -16.68 -2.14 6.00
C GLU A 22 -15.37 -1.40 5.72
N ARG A 23 -15.21 -0.95 4.46
CA ARG A 23 -14.06 -0.13 4.11
C ARG A 23 -14.23 1.21 4.81
N LEU A 24 -13.22 1.60 5.60
CA LEU A 24 -13.15 2.95 6.13
C LEU A 24 -13.28 3.97 5.00
N ALA A 25 -13.83 5.15 5.33
CA ALA A 25 -13.92 6.26 4.40
C ALA A 25 -12.55 6.51 3.74
N LEU A 26 -12.58 6.84 2.45
CA LEU A 26 -11.36 7.14 1.71
C LEU A 26 -10.69 8.37 2.33
N LEU A 27 -9.39 8.25 2.63
CA LEU A 27 -8.57 9.39 3.00
C LEU A 27 -8.43 10.31 1.79
N SER A 28 -8.48 11.62 2.01
CA SER A 28 -7.97 12.59 1.06
C SER A 28 -6.47 12.40 0.85
N ARG A 29 -5.95 12.98 -0.24
CA ARG A 29 -4.52 12.92 -0.55
C ARG A 29 -3.67 13.43 0.61
N ASP A 30 -4.04 14.58 1.15
CA ASP A 30 -3.30 15.24 2.22
C ASP A 30 -3.33 14.40 3.51
N GLU A 31 -4.50 13.87 3.87
CA GLU A 31 -4.64 12.96 5.02
C GLU A 31 -3.78 11.69 4.85
N ALA A 32 -3.68 11.17 3.63
CA ALA A 32 -2.85 10.00 3.35
C ALA A 32 -1.35 10.33 3.51
N HIS A 33 -0.89 11.50 3.05
CA HIS A 33 0.48 11.94 3.24
C HIS A 33 0.80 12.20 4.72
N ASP A 34 -0.12 12.82 5.47
CA ASP A 34 0.04 13.05 6.91
C ASP A 34 0.14 11.74 7.69
N LEU A 35 -0.73 10.77 7.37
CA LEU A 35 -0.69 9.46 7.98
C LEU A 35 0.62 8.73 7.65
N LEU A 36 1.08 8.80 6.40
CA LEU A 36 2.36 8.22 6.00
C LEU A 36 3.52 8.82 6.80
N ARG A 37 3.55 10.15 6.94
CA ARG A 37 4.58 10.85 7.73
C ARG A 37 4.57 10.38 9.18
N LEU A 38 3.40 10.31 9.81
CA LEU A 38 3.26 9.85 11.19
C LEU A 38 3.78 8.41 11.37
N LEU A 39 3.41 7.49 10.49
CA LEU A 39 3.84 6.09 10.57
C LEU A 39 5.35 5.94 10.36
N SER A 40 5.93 6.71 9.44
CA SER A 40 7.38 6.73 9.24
C SER A 40 8.11 7.24 10.49
N THR A 41 7.62 8.31 11.11
CA THR A 41 8.19 8.83 12.38
C THR A 41 8.15 7.78 13.49
N ILE A 42 7.03 7.09 13.69
CA ILE A 42 6.91 6.03 14.70
C ILE A 42 7.86 4.85 14.39
N ALA A 43 8.03 4.51 13.11
CA ALA A 43 8.94 3.45 12.69
C ALA A 43 10.41 3.81 12.99
N GLU A 44 10.78 5.09 12.82
CA GLU A 44 12.13 5.61 13.06
C GLU A 44 12.44 5.80 14.55
N GLU A 45 11.48 6.28 15.35
CA GLU A 45 11.63 6.46 16.80
C GLU A 45 11.83 5.14 17.55
N GLY A 46 11.36 4.03 16.98
CA GLY A 46 11.47 2.71 17.57
C GLY A 46 10.35 2.39 18.55
N GLY A 47 10.58 1.39 19.41
CA GLY A 47 9.59 0.95 20.40
C GLY A 47 8.63 -0.15 19.90
N PRO A 48 7.62 -0.52 20.70
CA PRO A 48 6.82 -1.73 20.49
C PRO A 48 6.06 -1.76 19.16
N MET A 49 5.72 -0.59 18.60
CA MET A 49 4.94 -0.47 17.38
C MET A 49 5.77 -0.18 16.13
N SER A 50 7.09 -0.04 16.23
CA SER A 50 7.93 0.44 15.10
C SER A 50 7.89 -0.48 13.88
N VAL A 51 7.92 -1.81 14.10
CA VAL A 51 7.85 -2.81 13.03
C VAL A 51 6.51 -2.75 12.30
N GLU A 52 5.42 -2.64 13.07
CA GLU A 52 4.07 -2.57 12.51
C GLU A 52 3.85 -1.23 11.77
N ALA A 53 4.30 -0.13 12.36
CA ALA A 53 4.27 1.19 11.75
C ALA A 53 5.05 1.22 10.43
N GLY A 54 6.26 0.66 10.39
CA GLY A 54 7.07 0.59 9.17
C GLY A 54 6.47 -0.32 8.09
N ARG A 55 5.76 -1.39 8.49
CA ARG A 55 4.98 -2.20 7.54
C ARG A 55 3.83 -1.40 6.95
N LEU A 56 3.02 -0.74 7.78
CA LEU A 56 1.88 0.05 7.34
C LEU A 56 2.30 1.25 6.49
N ALA A 57 3.39 1.94 6.85
CA ALA A 57 3.96 3.03 6.05
C ALA A 57 4.26 2.58 4.61
N ARG A 58 4.88 1.40 4.43
CA ARG A 58 5.15 0.83 3.09
C ARG A 58 3.87 0.49 2.33
N GLU A 59 2.88 -0.10 3.00
CA GLU A 59 1.59 -0.44 2.38
C GLU A 59 0.82 0.81 1.92
N ILE A 60 0.89 1.89 2.70
CA ILE A 60 0.25 3.17 2.38
C ILE A 60 1.01 3.90 1.28
N ALA A 61 2.35 3.98 1.37
CA ALA A 61 3.18 4.62 0.36
C ALA A 61 2.98 4.02 -1.04
N ALA A 62 2.76 2.70 -1.15
CA ALA A 62 2.46 2.03 -2.41
C ALA A 62 1.10 2.42 -3.03
N ARG A 63 0.21 3.08 -2.26
CA ARG A 63 -1.15 3.46 -2.67
C ARG A 63 -1.32 4.96 -2.87
N ILE A 64 -0.38 5.78 -2.39
CA ILE A 64 -0.44 7.24 -2.53
C ILE A 64 0.24 7.66 -3.84
N PRO A 65 -0.45 8.38 -4.74
CA PRO A 65 0.19 8.95 -5.92
C PRO A 65 1.29 9.96 -5.52
N SER A 66 2.46 9.86 -6.16
CA SER A 66 3.54 10.83 -5.98
C SER A 66 3.07 12.26 -6.25
N GLU A 67 3.52 13.22 -5.42
CA GLU A 67 3.33 14.66 -5.72
C GLU A 67 3.94 14.97 -7.09
N ASN A 68 3.13 15.57 -7.96
CA ASN A 68 3.52 16.08 -9.27
C ASN A 68 3.87 17.55 -9.13
#